data_AF-A0A4R5GVW1-F1
#
_entry.id   AF-A0A4R5GVW1-F1
#
_cell.length_a   1.000
_cell.length_b   1.000
_cell.length_c   1.000
_cell.angle_alpha   90.00
_cell.angle_beta   90.00
_cell.angle_gamma   90.00
#
_symmetry.space_group_name_H-M   'P 1'
#
loop_
_entity.id
_entity.type
_entity.pdbx_description
1 polymer ?
#
loop_
_entity_poly.entity_id
_entity_poly.type
_entity_poly.pdbx_seq_one_letter_code
_entity_poly.pdbx_strand_id
1 'polypeptide(L)'
;MYIKGADLRRMRLSAKRTTSDMARVAGVKTRKTYENWEHNVGLPSVNQFAALCDACGISPSDFMASAQRRGDNSNERLDIHSME
;
A
#
# COMPACT_ATOMS: atom_id res chain seq x y z
N MET A 1 -5.67 3.59 -8.02
CA MET A 1 -4.99 3.74 -6.72
C MET A 1 -3.60 3.16 -6.85
N TYR A 2 -2.54 3.98 -6.73
CA TYR A 2 -1.14 3.53 -6.88
C TYR A 2 -0.53 3.23 -5.51
N ILE A 3 -0.93 2.11 -4.91
CA ILE A 3 -0.39 1.62 -3.63
C ILE A 3 0.11 0.20 -3.86
N LYS A 4 1.38 -0.06 -3.50
CA LYS A 4 1.97 -1.41 -3.57
C LYS A 4 1.76 -2.12 -2.24
N GLY A 5 1.75 -3.45 -2.27
CA GLY A 5 1.65 -4.27 -1.06
C GLY A 5 2.75 -4.00 -0.04
N ALA A 6 3.96 -3.68 -0.50
CA ALA A 6 5.05 -3.24 0.37
C ALA A 6 4.74 -1.95 1.14
N ASP A 7 3.89 -1.06 0.62
CA ASP A 7 3.46 0.14 1.31
C ASP A 7 2.50 -0.20 2.46
N LEU A 8 1.56 -1.12 2.22
CA LEU A 8 0.64 -1.63 3.24
C LEU A 8 1.41 -2.31 4.38
N ARG A 9 2.41 -3.14 4.04
CA ARG A 9 3.28 -3.80 5.01
C ARG A 9 4.05 -2.78 5.86
N ARG A 10 4.62 -1.74 5.24
CA ARG A 10 5.34 -0.68 5.94
C ARG A 10 4.44 0.08 6.92
N MET A 11 3.25 0.49 6.46
CA MET A 11 2.25 1.16 7.30
C MET A 11 1.85 0.30 8.50
N ARG A 12 1.59 -0.99 8.28
CA ARG A 12 1.25 -1.90 9.38
C ARG A 12 2.38 -2.01 10.39
N LEU A 13 3.61 -2.20 9.93
CA LEU A 13 4.78 -2.39 10.79
C LEU A 13 5.12 -1.10 11.56
N SER A 14 4.99 0.08 10.95
CA SER A 14 5.18 1.35 11.66
C SER A 14 4.17 1.55 12.79
N ALA A 15 2.94 1.06 12.60
CA ALA A 15 1.90 1.05 13.62
C ALA A 15 1.98 -0.14 14.59
N LYS A 16 2.99 -1.02 14.47
CA LYS A 16 3.18 -2.24 15.28
C LYS A 16 1.95 -3.17 15.28
N ARG A 17 1.18 -3.20 14.18
CA ARG A 17 -0.02 -4.04 14.04
C ARG A 17 0.28 -5.39 13.40
N THR A 18 -0.53 -6.40 13.72
CA THR A 18 -0.44 -7.73 13.12
C THR A 18 -1.30 -7.82 11.85
N THR A 19 -1.04 -8.78 10.97
CA THR A 19 -1.87 -8.97 9.77
C THR A 19 -3.31 -9.37 10.12
N SER A 20 -3.52 -10.08 11.24
CA SER A 20 -4.86 -10.41 11.77
C SER A 20 -5.62 -9.17 12.21
N ASP A 21 -4.94 -8.24 12.90
CA ASP A 21 -5.55 -6.99 13.34
C ASP A 21 -5.95 -6.11 12.14
N MET A 22 -5.08 -6.01 11.14
CA MET A 22 -5.38 -5.24 9.93
C MET A 22 -6.52 -5.84 9.10
N ALA A 23 -6.64 -7.17 9.05
CA ALA A 23 -7.77 -7.82 8.41
C ALA A 23 -9.11 -7.47 9.10
N ARG A 24 -9.11 -7.43 10.44
CA ARG A 24 -10.27 -6.99 11.23
C ARG A 24 -10.61 -5.52 10.97
N VAL A 25 -9.61 -4.63 10.97
CA VAL A 25 -9.78 -3.20 10.66
C VAL A 25 -10.38 -3.00 9.26
N ALA A 26 -9.87 -3.72 8.26
CA ALA A 26 -10.36 -3.63 6.88
C ALA A 26 -11.74 -4.29 6.67
N GLY A 27 -12.32 -4.91 7.69
CA GLY A 27 -13.59 -5.62 7.60
C GLY A 27 -13.55 -6.83 6.66
N VAL A 28 -12.38 -7.44 6.45
CA VAL A 28 -12.26 -8.64 5.61
C VAL A 28 -12.36 -9.92 6.43
N LYS A 29 -12.98 -10.94 5.86
CA LYS A 29 -13.30 -12.19 6.57
C LYS A 29 -12.07 -13.00 7.00
N THR A 30 -10.94 -12.84 6.32
CA THR A 30 -9.75 -13.65 6.59
C THR A 30 -8.48 -12.81 6.63
N ARG A 31 -7.55 -13.21 7.51
CA ARG A 31 -6.17 -12.69 7.56
C ARG A 31 -5.47 -12.78 6.20
N LYS A 32 -5.70 -13.89 5.47
CA LYS A 32 -5.10 -14.16 4.16
C LYS A 32 -5.45 -13.09 3.13
N THR A 33 -6.66 -12.52 3.18
CA THR A 33 -7.05 -11.42 2.28
C THR A 33 -6.15 -10.20 2.45
N TYR A 34 -5.83 -9.83 3.69
CA TYR A 34 -4.92 -8.72 3.95
C TYR A 34 -3.47 -9.06 3.55
N GLU A 35 -3.01 -10.28 3.83
CA GLU A 35 -1.68 -10.72 3.40
C GLU A 35 -1.52 -10.70 1.88
N ASN A 36 -2.54 -11.15 1.15
CA ASN A 36 -2.56 -11.08 -0.30
C ASN A 36 -2.33 -9.63 -0.78
N TRP A 37 -2.97 -8.63 -0.16
CA TRP A 37 -2.71 -7.23 -0.49
C TRP A 37 -1.26 -6.83 -0.24
N GLU A 38 -0.62 -7.26 0.86
CA GLU A 38 0.83 -7.03 1.08
C GLU A 38 1.72 -7.67 0.01
N HIS A 39 1.25 -8.75 -0.61
CA HIS A 39 1.93 -9.45 -1.70
C HIS A 39 1.53 -8.95 -3.11
N ASN A 40 0.81 -7.83 -3.21
CA ASN A 40 0.27 -7.27 -4.47
C ASN A 40 -0.78 -8.16 -5.16
N VAL A 41 -1.42 -9.05 -4.42
CA VAL A 41 -2.54 -9.87 -4.90
C VAL A 41 -3.84 -9.19 -4.51
N GLY A 42 -4.40 -8.43 -5.46
CA GLY A 42 -5.56 -7.57 -5.24
C GLY A 42 -5.22 -6.30 -4.46
N LEU A 43 -6.23 -5.48 -4.21
CA LEU A 43 -6.09 -4.19 -3.52
C LEU A 43 -7.30 -3.94 -2.60
N PRO A 44 -7.12 -3.20 -1.49
CA PRO A 44 -8.25 -2.72 -0.69
C PRO A 44 -9.09 -1.72 -1.49
N SER A 45 -10.40 -1.66 -1.21
CA SER A 45 -11.23 -0.55 -1.67
C SER A 45 -10.84 0.76 -1.00
N VAL A 46 -11.32 1.90 -1.50
CA VAL A 46 -11.02 3.22 -0.90
C VAL A 46 -11.47 3.30 0.57
N ASN A 47 -12.64 2.76 0.90
CA ASN A 47 -13.15 2.76 2.28
C ASN A 47 -12.29 1.87 3.20
N GLN A 48 -11.86 0.70 2.70
CA GLN A 48 -10.97 -0.19 3.44
C GLN A 48 -9.60 0.45 3.65
N PHE A 49 -9.08 1.13 2.63
CA PHE A 49 -7.84 1.87 2.71
C PHE A 49 -7.92 2.99 3.74
N ALA A 50 -8.99 3.79 3.73
CA ALA A 50 -9.21 4.85 4.72
C ALA A 50 -9.25 4.30 6.16
N ALA A 51 -9.94 3.19 6.40
CA ALA A 51 -9.99 2.54 7.71
C ALA A 51 -8.60 2.04 8.17
N LEU A 52 -7.79 1.51 7.25
CA LEU A 52 -6.44 1.07 7.56
C LEU A 52 -5.51 2.24 7.90
N CYS A 53 -5.63 3.35 7.17
CA CYS A 53 -4.90 4.58 7.44
C CYS A 53 -5.25 5.15 8.82
N ASP A 54 -6.55 5.27 9.13
CA ASP A 54 -7.04 5.74 10.42
C ASP A 54 -6.52 4.87 11.58
N ALA A 55 -6.65 3.55 11.45
CA ALA A 55 -6.14 2.61 12.44
C ALA A 55 -4.61 2.69 12.62
N CYS A 56 -3.86 2.98 11.56
CA CYS A 56 -2.42 3.16 11.63
C CYS A 56 -1.98 4.56 12.04
N GLY A 57 -2.91 5.51 12.24
CA GLY A 57 -2.60 6.90 12.57
C GLY A 57 -1.87 7.63 11.44
N ILE A 58 -2.13 7.26 10.18
CA ILE A 58 -1.50 7.85 8.99
C ILE A 58 -2.57 8.58 8.18
N SER A 59 -2.27 9.81 7.75
CA SER A 59 -3.14 10.50 6.78
C SER A 59 -3.14 9.79 5.42
N PRO A 60 -4.31 9.48 4.83
CA PRO A 60 -4.40 8.89 3.50
C PRO A 60 -3.69 9.73 2.42
N SER A 61 -3.72 11.06 2.52
CA SER A 61 -3.03 11.96 1.56
C SER A 61 -1.52 11.81 1.64
N ASP A 62 -0.97 11.77 2.84
CA ASP A 62 0.48 11.67 3.07
C ASP A 62 1.00 10.30 2.65
N PHE A 63 0.20 9.27 2.88
CA PHE A 63 0.49 7.93 2.42
C PHE A 63 0.53 7.85 0.89
N MET A 64 -0.47 8.41 0.20
CA MET A 64 -0.54 8.42 -1.27
C MET A 64 0.60 9.25 -1.88
N ALA A 65 0.88 10.44 -1.35
CA ALA A 65 2.00 11.27 -1.81
C ALA A 65 3.34 10.53 -1.65
N SER A 66 3.52 9.82 -0.53
CA SER A 66 4.72 9.02 -0.30
C SER A 66 4.81 7.80 -1.23
N ALA A 67 3.68 7.20 -1.60
CA ALA A 67 3.63 6.10 -2.56
C ALA A 67 3.96 6.58 -3.98
N GLN A 68 3.47 7.75 -4.39
CA GLN A 68 3.76 8.37 -5.70
C GLN A 68 5.25 8.70 -5.85
N ARG A 69 5.86 9.35 -4.84
CA ARG A 69 7.31 9.63 -4.84
C ARG A 69 8.18 8.39 -4.99
N ARG A 70 7.72 7.23 -4.51
CA ARG A 70 8.42 5.94 -4.67
C ARG A 70 8.17 5.30 -6.03
N GLY A 71 7.04 5.58 -6.67
CA GLY A 71 6.71 5.12 -8.01
C GLY A 71 7.61 5.76 -9.07
N ASP A 72 7.85 7.06 -8.96
CA ASP A 72 8.67 7.83 -9.91
C ASP A 72 10.14 7.38 -9.95
N ASN A 73 10.68 6.86 -8.83
CA ASN A 73 12.05 6.35 -8.79
C ASN A 73 12.23 4.95 -9.46
N SER A 74 11.22 4.47 -10.18
CA SER A 74 11.28 3.20 -10.93
C SER A 74 11.35 3.37 -12.46
N ASN A 75 11.38 4.62 -12.97
CA ASN A 75 11.23 4.89 -14.41
C ASN A 75 12.47 5.48 -15.11
N GLU A 76 13.65 5.44 -14.50
CA GLU A 76 14.90 5.88 -15.15
C GLU A 76 15.58 4.73 -15.92
N ARG A 77 14.85 4.19 -16.90
CA ARG A 77 15.45 3.42 -18.00
C ARG A 77 14.62 3.55 -19.26
N LEU A 78 14.38 4.80 -19.67
CA LEU A 78 14.19 5.10 -21.08
C LEU A 78 15.58 5.43 -21.64
N ASP A 79 16.38 4.39 -21.87
CA ASP A 79 17.53 4.50 -22.78
C ASP A 79 16.95 4.83 -24.15
N ILE A 80 17.00 6.11 -24.48
CA ILE A 80 16.76 6.65 -25.81
C ILE A 80 17.83 6.02 -26.70
N HIS A 81 17.50 4.94 -27.41
CA HIS A 81 18.37 4.49 -28.48
C HIS A 81 18.26 5.53 -29.60
N SER A 82 19.36 6.26 -29.76
CA SER A 82 19.67 7.28 -30.72
C SER A 82 18.98 7.10 -32.08
N MET A 83 18.28 8.15 -32.50
CA MET A 83 18.18 8.47 -33.92
C MET A 83 19.52 9.10 -34.33
N GLU A 84 20.30 8.36 -35.12
CA GLU A 84 21.17 8.92 -36.16
C GLU A 84 20.77 8.28 -37.50
#